data_AF-A0A940VG49-F1
#
_entry.id   AF-A0A940VG49-F1
#
_cell.length_a   1.000
_cell.length_b   1.000
_cell.length_c   1.000
_cell.angle_alpha   90.00
_cell.angle_beta   90.00
_cell.angle_gamma   90.00
#
_symmetry.space_group_name_H-M   'P 1'
#
loop_
_entity.id
_entity.type
_entity.pdbx_description
1 polymer ?
#
loop_
_entity_poly.entity_id
_entity_poly.type
_entity_poly.pdbx_seq_one_letter_code
_entity_poly.pdbx_strand_id
1 'polypeptide(L)'
;MEQDGLHVVGEAKHGTEAHLLAAELSADVVVLGLTRPLEDFLCVAGAIRRTAPRTGVILVAFEDYLVARAFQAGIKGYVLKTQVAEELLLAIRTVAGGKIYVSPGVALAAEARPTTIDHRPSGV
;
A
#
# COMPACT_ATOMS: atom_id res chain seq x y z
N MET A 1 -15.91 -14.74 -6.00
CA MET A 1 -16.09 -15.52 -4.76
C MET A 1 -16.46 -14.54 -3.66
N GLU A 2 -17.59 -14.75 -2.98
CA GLU A 2 -17.98 -13.94 -1.81
C GLU A 2 -17.59 -14.72 -0.56
N GLN A 3 -16.69 -14.15 0.25
CA GLN A 3 -16.39 -14.63 1.60
C GLN A 3 -16.25 -13.41 2.51
N ASP A 4 -16.87 -13.49 3.69
CA ASP A 4 -16.74 -12.50 4.77
C ASP A 4 -17.14 -11.05 4.42
N GLY A 5 -18.02 -10.85 3.43
CA GLY A 5 -18.43 -9.52 2.95
C GLY A 5 -17.41 -8.84 2.04
N LEU A 6 -16.43 -9.60 1.53
CA LEU A 6 -15.53 -9.17 0.47
C LEU A 6 -15.97 -9.81 -0.85
N HIS A 7 -15.91 -9.02 -1.92
CA HIS A 7 -16.17 -9.47 -3.27
C HIS A 7 -14.96 -9.17 -4.16
N VAL A 8 -14.42 -10.22 -4.80
CA VAL A 8 -13.39 -10.06 -5.82
C VAL A 8 -14.07 -9.59 -7.11
N VAL A 9 -13.95 -8.29 -7.39
CA VAL A 9 -14.55 -7.66 -8.59
C VAL A 9 -13.73 -7.90 -9.87
N GLY A 10 -12.43 -8.20 -9.73
CA GLY A 10 -11.54 -8.43 -10.88
C GLY A 10 -10.16 -8.96 -10.47
N GLU A 11 -9.46 -9.53 -11.45
CA GLU A 11 -8.10 -10.05 -11.31
C GLU A 11 -7.25 -9.52 -12.46
N ALA A 12 -6.08 -8.99 -12.13
CA ALA A 12 -5.12 -8.48 -13.11
C ALA A 12 -3.90 -9.39 -13.17
N LYS A 13 -3.39 -9.66 -14.38
CA LYS A 13 -2.16 -10.43 -14.57
C LYS A 13 -0.90 -9.57 -14.43
N HIS A 14 -1.05 -8.25 -14.52
CA HIS A 14 0.06 -7.30 -14.47
C HIS A 14 -0.38 -5.95 -13.90
N GLY A 15 0.60 -5.15 -13.48
CA GLY A 15 0.37 -3.84 -12.89
C GLY A 15 -0.39 -2.83 -13.76
N THR A 16 -0.11 -2.81 -15.07
CA THR A 16 -0.79 -1.93 -16.03
C THR A 16 -2.27 -2.26 -16.16
N GLU A 17 -2.64 -3.53 -16.08
CA GLU A 17 -4.04 -3.95 -16.09
C GLU A 17 -4.75 -3.61 -14.76
N ALA A 18 -4.03 -3.71 -13.64
CA ALA A 18 -4.59 -3.48 -12.30
C ALA A 18 -5.19 -2.08 -12.12
N HIS A 19 -4.54 -1.03 -12.61
CA HIS A 19 -5.07 0.33 -12.43
C HIS A 19 -6.27 0.67 -13.32
N LEU A 20 -6.38 0.01 -14.49
CA LEU A 20 -7.53 0.14 -15.37
C LEU A 20 -8.75 -0.55 -14.76
N LEU A 21 -8.58 -1.81 -14.35
CA LEU A 21 -9.62 -2.59 -13.69
C LEU A 21 -10.07 -1.94 -12.38
N ALA A 22 -9.15 -1.38 -11.59
CA ALA A 22 -9.50 -0.67 -10.36
C ALA A 22 -10.46 0.50 -10.61
N ALA A 23 -10.22 1.28 -11.67
CA ALA A 23 -11.06 2.41 -12.03
C ALA A 23 -12.39 1.96 -12.64
N GLU A 24 -12.36 1.00 -13.58
CA GLU A 24 -13.55 0.48 -14.27
C GLU A 24 -14.52 -0.20 -13.30
N LEU A 25 -13.99 -1.00 -12.38
CA LEU A 25 -14.78 -1.79 -11.43
C LEU A 25 -15.05 -1.05 -10.11
N SER A 26 -14.58 0.20 -9.99
CA SER A 26 -14.72 1.01 -8.77
C SER A 26 -14.24 0.27 -7.51
N ALA A 27 -13.10 -0.41 -7.58
CA ALA A 27 -12.60 -1.24 -6.49
C ALA A 27 -12.25 -0.41 -5.25
N ASP A 28 -12.69 -0.85 -4.07
CA ASP A 28 -12.33 -0.20 -2.80
C ASP A 28 -10.85 -0.41 -2.45
N VAL A 29 -10.35 -1.62 -2.73
CA VAL A 29 -8.98 -2.04 -2.42
C VAL A 29 -8.40 -2.83 -3.58
N VAL A 30 -7.14 -2.54 -3.90
CA VAL A 30 -6.30 -3.36 -4.78
C VAL A 30 -5.21 -4.02 -3.95
N VAL A 31 -5.11 -5.34 -4.06
CA VAL A 31 -4.03 -6.13 -3.46
C VAL A 31 -2.97 -6.39 -4.55
N LEU A 32 -1.79 -5.82 -4.38
CA LEU A 32 -0.65 -6.03 -5.27
C LEU A 32 0.30 -7.03 -4.64
N GLY A 33 0.45 -8.19 -5.27
CA GLY A 33 1.52 -9.13 -4.93
C GLY A 33 2.81 -8.73 -5.63
N LEU A 34 3.91 -8.56 -4.90
CA LEU A 34 5.22 -8.41 -5.51
C LEU A 34 5.73 -9.77 -6.01
N THR A 35 5.84 -9.89 -7.33
CA THR A 35 6.75 -10.81 -8.00
C THR A 35 8.01 -10.04 -8.40
N ARG A 36 9.19 -10.64 -8.23
CA ARG A 36 10.46 -10.02 -8.67
C ARG A 36 10.43 -9.85 -10.20
N PRO A 37 10.98 -8.75 -10.77
CA PRO A 37 11.66 -7.64 -10.11
C PRO A 37 10.73 -6.56 -9.53
N LEU A 38 11.30 -5.79 -8.60
CA LEU A 38 10.65 -4.88 -7.67
C LEU A 38 10.06 -3.59 -8.29
N GLU A 39 10.32 -3.26 -9.55
CA GLU A 39 10.05 -1.90 -10.07
C GLU A 39 8.58 -1.61 -10.41
N ASP A 40 7.72 -2.62 -10.52
CA ASP A 40 6.36 -2.39 -11.03
C ASP A 40 5.40 -1.75 -10.02
N PHE A 41 5.52 -2.02 -8.71
CA PHE A 41 4.49 -1.60 -7.76
C PHE A 41 4.38 -0.07 -7.58
N LEU A 42 5.49 0.67 -7.67
CA LEU A 42 5.49 2.13 -7.51
C LEU A 42 4.75 2.80 -8.67
N CYS A 43 5.00 2.33 -9.89
CA CYS A 43 4.32 2.81 -11.09
C CYS A 43 2.81 2.55 -10.99
N VAL A 44 2.43 1.33 -10.59
CA VAL A 44 1.04 0.90 -10.44
C VAL A 44 0.32 1.69 -9.35
N ALA A 45 0.92 1.81 -8.16
CA ALA A 45 0.35 2.61 -7.08
C ALA A 45 0.17 4.08 -7.49
N GLY A 46 1.16 4.64 -8.21
CA GLY A 46 1.07 5.99 -8.76
C GLY A 46 -0.05 6.13 -9.80
N ALA A 47 -0.26 5.12 -10.66
CA ALA A 47 -1.32 5.11 -11.65
C ALA A 47 -2.71 5.00 -11.00
N ILE A 48 -2.91 4.05 -10.08
CA ILE A 48 -4.16 3.89 -9.31
C ILE A 48 -4.51 5.18 -8.59
N ARG A 49 -3.55 5.85 -7.96
CA ARG A 49 -3.81 7.12 -7.27
C ARG A 49 -4.31 8.22 -8.21
N ARG A 50 -3.94 8.19 -9.48
CA ARG A 50 -4.40 9.16 -10.50
C ARG A 50 -5.76 8.78 -11.08
N THR A 51 -6.02 7.50 -11.34
CA THR A 51 -7.22 7.04 -12.05
C THR A 51 -8.36 6.65 -11.10
N ALA A 52 -8.05 6.20 -9.89
CA ALA A 52 -8.97 5.74 -8.86
C ALA A 52 -8.51 6.21 -7.46
N PRO A 53 -8.58 7.52 -7.16
CA PRO A 53 -7.98 8.11 -5.95
C PRO A 53 -8.62 7.65 -4.62
N ARG A 54 -9.82 7.03 -4.68
CA ARG A 54 -10.50 6.46 -3.50
C ARG A 54 -10.07 5.02 -3.21
N THR A 55 -9.43 4.36 -4.16
CA THR A 55 -8.98 2.97 -4.04
C THR A 55 -7.75 2.90 -3.15
N GLY A 56 -7.83 2.12 -2.08
CA GLY A 56 -6.69 1.81 -1.24
C GLY A 56 -5.80 0.74 -1.89
N VAL A 57 -4.48 0.87 -1.75
CA VAL A 57 -3.53 -0.14 -2.25
C VAL A 57 -2.88 -0.86 -1.08
N ILE A 58 -2.87 -2.19 -1.15
CA ILE A 58 -2.17 -3.08 -0.22
C ILE A 58 -1.04 -3.76 -0.99
N LEU A 59 0.18 -3.67 -0.45
CA LEU A 59 1.33 -4.39 -0.97
C LEU A 59 1.55 -5.67 -0.17
N VAL A 60 1.67 -6.80 -0.87
CA VAL A 60 2.08 -8.08 -0.28
C VAL A 60 3.48 -8.42 -0.74
N ALA A 61 4.43 -8.52 0.19
CA ALA A 61 5.86 -8.63 -0.11
C ALA A 61 6.58 -9.59 0.85
N PHE A 62 7.70 -10.18 0.44
CA PHE A 62 8.51 -11.04 1.32
C PHE A 62 9.37 -10.26 2.31
N GLU A 63 9.86 -9.12 1.86
CA GLU A 63 10.86 -8.32 2.55
C GLU A 63 10.17 -7.13 3.23
N ASP A 64 10.74 -6.55 4.29
CA ASP A 64 10.19 -5.39 4.98
C ASP A 64 10.91 -4.07 4.64
N TYR A 65 12.10 -4.10 4.06
CA TYR A 65 12.88 -2.90 3.71
C TYR A 65 12.17 -1.95 2.70
N LEU A 66 11.10 -2.42 2.06
CA LEU A 66 10.30 -1.64 1.09
C LEU A 66 9.21 -0.80 1.74
N VAL A 67 8.92 -1.03 3.02
CA VAL A 67 7.79 -0.43 3.73
C VAL A 67 7.82 1.09 3.63
N ALA A 68 8.97 1.71 3.89
CA ALA A 68 9.13 3.16 3.80
C ALA A 68 8.84 3.68 2.37
N ARG A 69 9.36 3.01 1.34
CA ARG A 69 9.13 3.38 -0.07
C ARG A 69 7.68 3.19 -0.49
N ALA A 70 7.04 2.11 -0.04
CA ALA A 70 5.64 1.83 -0.31
C ALA A 70 4.74 2.95 0.24
N PHE A 71 4.95 3.37 1.49
CA PHE A 71 4.18 4.44 2.11
C PHE A 71 4.44 5.81 1.46
N GLN A 72 5.68 6.11 1.09
CA GLN A 72 6.00 7.32 0.32
C GLN A 72 5.29 7.35 -1.05
N ALA A 73 5.04 6.18 -1.66
CA ALA A 73 4.27 6.05 -2.89
C ALA A 73 2.75 6.16 -2.69
N GLY A 74 2.27 6.27 -1.46
CA GLY A 74 0.84 6.39 -1.13
C GLY A 74 0.11 5.07 -0.94
N ILE A 75 0.84 3.94 -0.88
CA ILE A 75 0.28 2.64 -0.50
C ILE A 75 -0.23 2.72 0.94
N LYS A 76 -1.37 2.10 1.22
CA LYS A 76 -2.06 2.19 2.52
C LYS A 76 -1.95 0.92 3.36
N GLY A 77 -1.66 -0.22 2.74
CA GLY A 77 -1.43 -1.48 3.44
C GLY A 77 -0.09 -2.11 3.07
N TYR A 78 0.57 -2.70 4.05
CA TYR A 78 1.74 -3.56 3.84
C TYR A 78 1.56 -4.88 4.60
N VAL A 79 1.61 -6.00 3.88
CA VAL A 79 1.45 -7.33 4.45
C VAL A 79 2.65 -8.19 4.05
N LEU A 80 3.32 -8.78 5.02
CA LEU A 80 4.36 -9.77 4.73
C LEU A 80 3.73 -11.04 4.14
N LYS A 81 4.34 -11.56 3.07
CA LYS A 81 3.88 -12.74 2.34
C LYS A 81 3.83 -13.97 3.26
N THR A 82 4.70 -14.03 4.26
CA THR A 82 4.73 -15.04 5.32
C THR A 82 3.52 -15.00 6.26
N GLN A 83 2.82 -13.86 6.33
CA GLN A 83 1.67 -13.62 7.22
C GLN A 83 0.36 -13.40 6.45
N VAL A 84 0.37 -13.58 5.13
CA VAL A 84 -0.76 -13.21 4.26
C VAL A 84 -2.06 -13.94 4.61
N ALA A 85 -1.98 -15.19 5.08
CA ALA A 85 -3.16 -15.98 5.43
C ALA A 85 -3.91 -15.41 6.63
N GLU A 86 -3.20 -14.81 7.58
CA GLU A 86 -3.75 -14.30 8.84
C GLU A 86 -4.09 -12.81 8.74
N GLU A 87 -3.26 -12.04 8.03
CA GLU A 87 -3.32 -10.58 8.07
C GLU A 87 -4.05 -9.92 6.89
N LEU A 88 -4.17 -10.60 5.74
CA LEU A 88 -4.68 -9.95 4.53
C LEU A 88 -6.12 -9.48 4.68
N LEU A 89 -6.98 -10.28 5.32
CA LEU A 89 -8.38 -9.91 5.53
C LEU A 89 -8.52 -8.67 6.41
N LEU A 90 -7.73 -8.60 7.49
CA LEU A 90 -7.68 -7.44 8.38
C LEU A 90 -7.14 -6.20 7.65
N ALA A 91 -6.11 -6.38 6.84
CA ALA A 91 -5.53 -5.31 6.03
C ALA A 91 -6.56 -4.74 5.04
N ILE A 92 -7.30 -5.60 4.32
CA ILE A 92 -8.33 -5.18 3.37
C ILE A 92 -9.40 -4.36 4.08
N ARG A 93 -9.95 -4.85 5.19
CA ARG A 93 -10.99 -4.13 5.96
C ARG A 93 -10.49 -2.78 6.46
N THR A 94 -9.26 -2.74 6.96
CA THR A 94 -8.65 -1.51 7.50
C THR A 94 -8.46 -0.47 6.41
N VAL A 95 -7.92 -0.88 5.26
CA VAL A 95 -7.64 0.01 4.12
C VAL A 95 -8.92 0.46 3.42
N ALA A 96 -9.92 -0.42 3.28
CA ALA A 96 -11.24 -0.04 2.78
C ALA A 96 -11.91 1.02 3.68
N GLY A 97 -11.66 0.96 4.99
CA GLY A 97 -12.07 1.99 5.95
C GLY A 97 -11.24 3.29 5.92
N GLY A 98 -10.33 3.44 4.95
CA GLY A 98 -9.49 4.64 4.78
C GLY A 98 -8.30 4.72 5.75
N LYS A 99 -7.99 3.65 6.48
CA LYS A 99 -6.90 3.61 7.46
C LYS A 99 -5.64 2.96 6.88
N ILE A 100 -4.51 3.18 7.55
CA ILE A 100 -3.24 2.52 7.22
C ILE A 100 -3.14 1.19 7.97
N TYR A 101 -2.58 0.18 7.33
CA TYR A 101 -2.30 -1.12 7.92
C TYR A 101 -0.87 -1.57 7.64
N VAL A 102 -0.20 -2.13 8.65
CA VAL A 102 1.13 -2.74 8.54
C VAL A 102 1.12 -4.05 9.33
N SER A 103 1.54 -5.16 8.70
CA SER A 103 1.59 -6.46 9.37
C SER A 103 2.60 -6.46 10.53
N PRO A 104 2.31 -7.11 11.67
CA PRO A 104 3.13 -7.01 12.90
C PRO A 104 4.61 -7.40 12.77
N GLY A 105 4.99 -8.19 11.75
CA GLY A 105 6.38 -8.61 11.52
C GLY A 105 7.27 -7.60 10.78
N VAL A 106 6.72 -6.45 10.38
CA VAL A 106 7.48 -5.40 9.69
C VAL A 106 8.30 -4.60 10.68
N ALA A 107 9.62 -4.57 10.50
CA ALA A 107 10.47 -3.63 11.23
C ALA A 107 10.26 -2.22 10.68
N LEU A 108 9.41 -1.43 11.34
CA LEU A 108 9.30 -0.01 11.04
C LEU A 108 10.52 0.70 11.64
N ALA A 109 11.55 0.93 10.82
CA ALA A 109 12.67 1.77 11.22
C ALA A 109 12.10 3.15 11.61
N ALA A 110 12.09 3.44 12.90
CA ALA A 110 11.59 4.68 13.47
C ALA A 110 12.57 5.82 13.16
N GLU A 111 12.68 6.22 11.90
CA GLU A 111 13.39 7.44 11.51
C GLU A 111 12.40 8.58 11.37
N ALA A 112 11.81 8.96 12.50
CA ALA A 112 11.25 10.29 12.68
C ALA A 112 12.16 11.04 13.65
N ARG A 113 13.10 11.83 13.12
CA ARG A 113 13.63 12.97 13.87
C ARG A 113 13.11 14.27 13.23
N PRO A 114 12.40 15.12 13.99
CA PRO A 114 11.95 16.42 13.52
C PRO A 114 13.16 17.33 13.29
N THR A 115 13.23 17.94 12.11
CA THR A 115 14.17 19.02 11.81
C THR A 115 13.83 20.18 12.74
N THR A 116 14.61 20.36 13.81
CA THR A 116 14.60 21.61 14.56
C THR A 116 15.30 22.64 13.70
N ILE A 117 14.53 23.52 13.08
CA ILE A 117 15.04 24.75 12.49
C ILE A 117 15.44 25.63 13.66
N ASP A 118 16.74 25.70 13.95
CA ASP A 118 17.33 26.67 14.88
C ASP A 118 17.20 28.06 14.24
N HIS A 119 16.21 28.83 14.68
CA HIS A 119 16.15 30.26 14.43
C HIS A 119 17.12 30.96 15.41
N ARG A 120 18.37 31.17 14.97
CA ARG A 120 19.18 32.23 15.57
C ARG A 120 18.61 33.58 15.14
N PRO A 121 18.25 34.48 16.07
CA PRO A 121 18.07 35.88 15.73
C PRO A 121 19.45 36.49 15.44
N SER A 122 19.60 37.10 14.26
CA SER A 122 20.75 37.95 13.94
C SER A 122 20.91 39.01 15.02
N GLY A 123 22.08 39.02 15.65
CA GLY A 123 22.55 40.10 16.51
C GLY A 123 23.86 40.65 15.94
N VAL A 124 23.87 41.98 15.80
CA VAL A 124 24.94 42.90 15.36
C VAL A 124 25.07 43.11 13.86
#